data_AF-A0A0C9SEC7-F1
#
_entry.id   AF-A0A0C9SEC7-F1
#
_cell.length_a   1.000
_cell.length_b   1.000
_cell.length_c   1.000
_cell.angle_alpha   90.00
_cell.angle_beta   90.00
_cell.angle_gamma   90.00
#
_symmetry.space_group_name_H-M   'P 1'
#
loop_
_entity.id
_entity.type
_entity.pdbx_description
1 polymer ?
#
loop_
_entity_poly.entity_id
_entity_poly.type
_entity_poly.pdbx_seq_one_letter_code
_entity_poly.pdbx_strand_id
1 'polypeptide(L)'
;MNILLFAPALFFVLLSTRGFLKTLLLIGLCGVIQLVLALPFLLANPVSYVMGAFNLGRVFLYEWTVNWRFLPEELFVDRRLHLALLGLHLAVILCFLPKWIRYLKLTEWTTNKGKVLVMFPDQILLPMFTCNFIGMAFSRSLHYQFYVWYYHTLPYLLWTTKLSTVTRLTMWGVIELAWNTFPSTTWSSGLLHLSHLVLLVSLWKDWPKEPSVPPSVSKNK
;
A
#
# COMPACT_ATOMS: atom_id res chain seq x y z
N MET A 1 9.28 -1.90 -7.82
CA MET A 1 8.97 -0.55 -7.28
C MET A 1 7.94 -0.58 -6.15
N ASN A 2 7.56 -1.75 -5.60
CA ASN A 2 6.56 -1.87 -4.53
C ASN A 2 6.78 -0.93 -3.34
N ILE A 3 8.04 -0.81 -2.89
CA ILE A 3 8.38 -0.03 -1.70
C ILE A 3 7.94 1.44 -1.79
N LEU A 4 7.83 1.98 -3.01
CA LEU A 4 7.37 3.36 -3.23
C LEU A 4 5.88 3.53 -2.95
N LEU A 5 5.07 2.47 -3.03
CA LEU A 5 3.64 2.51 -2.71
C LEU A 5 3.38 2.82 -1.23
N PHE A 6 4.35 2.54 -0.35
CA PHE A 6 4.29 2.89 1.07
C PHE A 6 4.71 4.33 1.37
N ALA A 7 5.37 5.01 0.43
CA ALA A 7 6.05 6.28 0.69
C ALA A 7 5.12 7.38 1.26
N PRO A 8 3.88 7.57 0.77
CA PRO A 8 2.97 8.57 1.35
C PRO A 8 2.66 8.29 2.82
N ALA A 9 2.30 7.05 3.17
CA ALA A 9 2.01 6.68 4.56
C ALA A 9 3.26 6.80 5.45
N LEU A 10 4.42 6.36 4.95
CA LEU A 10 5.70 6.45 5.67
C LEU A 10 6.04 7.91 6.01
N PHE A 11 5.84 8.83 5.07
CA PHE A 11 6.04 10.26 5.29
C PHE A 11 5.20 10.77 6.46
N PHE A 12 3.90 10.45 6.52
CA PHE A 12 3.03 10.88 7.62
C PHE A 12 3.36 10.20 8.95
N VAL A 13 3.80 8.93 8.94
CA VAL A 13 4.30 8.25 10.14
C VAL A 13 5.52 8.97 10.71
N LEU A 14 6.50 9.29 9.87
CA LEU A 14 7.70 10.03 10.29
C LEU A 14 7.35 11.43 10.78
N LEU A 15 6.46 12.12 10.08
CA LEU A 15 6.02 13.46 10.46
C LEU A 15 5.36 13.46 11.85
N SER A 16 4.47 12.50 12.13
CA SER A 16 3.80 12.37 13.42
C SER A 16 4.74 11.97 14.58
N THR A 17 5.81 11.24 14.30
CA THR A 17 6.71 10.69 15.34
C THR A 17 7.98 11.53 15.57
N ARG A 18 8.51 12.18 14.54
CA ARG A 18 9.81 12.88 14.58
C ARG A 18 9.71 14.38 14.32
N GLY A 19 8.57 14.86 13.82
CA GLY A 19 8.39 16.25 13.39
C GLY A 19 9.05 16.52 12.02
N PHE A 20 8.80 17.72 11.50
CA PHE A 20 9.11 18.08 10.11
C PHE A 20 10.61 17.99 9.78
N LEU A 21 11.47 18.67 10.54
CA LEU A 21 12.90 18.75 10.23
C LEU A 21 13.58 17.37 10.26
N LYS A 22 13.34 16.57 11.30
CA LYS A 22 13.91 15.22 11.40
C LYS A 22 13.38 14.29 10.31
N THR A 23 12.12 14.44 9.91
CA THR A 23 11.54 13.69 8.79
C THR A 23 12.28 13.99 7.49
N LEU A 24 12.52 15.27 7.19
CA LEU A 24 13.31 15.67 6.01
C LEU A 24 14.73 15.11 6.06
N LEU A 25 15.39 15.15 7.21
CA LEU A 25 16.74 14.58 7.37
C LEU A 25 16.76 13.06 7.16
N LEU A 26 15.77 12.32 7.67
CA LEU A 26 15.68 10.86 7.48
C LEU A 26 15.40 10.48 6.03
N ILE A 27 14.47 11.16 5.37
CA ILE A 27 14.18 10.94 3.94
C ILE A 27 15.38 11.35 3.09
N GLY A 28 16.03 12.46 3.43
CA GLY A 28 17.27 12.91 2.80
C GLY A 28 18.38 11.88 2.93
N LEU A 29 18.56 11.27 4.10
CA LEU A 29 19.52 10.19 4.33
C LEU A 29 19.24 8.98 3.43
N CYS A 30 17.97 8.56 3.31
CA CYS A 30 17.58 7.52 2.35
C CYS A 30 18.00 7.89 0.91
N GLY A 31 17.75 9.14 0.51
CA GLY A 31 18.15 9.66 -0.80
C GLY A 31 19.66 9.66 -1.01
N VAL A 32 20.44 10.09 -0.01
CA VAL A 32 21.91 10.09 -0.06
C VAL A 32 22.44 8.66 -0.23
N ILE A 33 21.92 7.69 0.52
CA ILE A 33 22.32 6.29 0.36
C ILE A 33 22.05 5.81 -1.07
N GLN A 34 20.88 6.11 -1.64
CA GLN A 34 20.57 5.77 -3.03
C GLN A 34 21.54 6.45 -4.02
N LEU A 35 21.90 7.72 -3.80
CA LEU A 35 22.85 8.45 -4.65
C LEU A 35 24.27 7.89 -4.57
N VAL A 36 24.74 7.53 -3.37
CA VAL A 36 26.06 6.92 -3.18
C VAL A 36 26.15 5.57 -3.91
N LEU A 37 25.12 4.73 -3.78
CA LEU A 37 25.06 3.45 -4.50
C LEU A 37 24.93 3.64 -6.02
N ALA A 38 24.23 4.69 -6.46
CA ALA A 38 24.06 5.04 -7.86
C ALA A 38 25.31 5.70 -8.48
N LEU A 39 26.21 6.27 -7.67
CA LEU A 39 27.31 7.13 -8.11
C LEU A 39 28.17 6.54 -9.25
N PRO A 40 28.66 5.28 -9.20
CA PRO A 40 29.48 4.75 -10.30
C PRO A 40 28.72 4.73 -11.63
N PHE A 41 27.42 4.47 -11.60
CA PHE A 41 26.57 4.45 -12.79
C PHE A 41 26.22 5.86 -13.28
N LEU A 42 25.99 6.79 -12.34
CA LEU A 42 25.72 8.19 -12.65
C LEU A 42 26.93 8.89 -13.28
N LEU A 43 28.15 8.55 -12.85
CA LEU A 43 29.39 9.07 -13.43
C LEU A 43 29.68 8.47 -14.82
N ALA A 44 29.37 7.18 -15.01
CA ALA A 44 29.63 6.50 -16.28
C ALA A 44 28.58 6.81 -17.36
N ASN A 45 27.29 6.72 -17.03
CA ASN A 45 26.20 6.98 -17.97
C ASN A 45 24.89 7.34 -17.21
N PRO A 46 24.70 8.62 -16.86
CA PRO A 46 23.58 9.04 -16.01
C PRO A 46 22.22 8.84 -16.68
N VAL A 47 22.13 9.07 -18.00
CA VAL A 47 20.88 8.93 -18.75
C VAL A 47 20.43 7.47 -18.78
N SER A 48 21.33 6.54 -19.17
CA SER A 48 21.00 5.12 -19.20
C SER A 48 20.70 4.57 -17.81
N TYR A 49 21.42 5.01 -16.77
CA TYR A 49 21.13 4.60 -15.40
C TYR A 49 19.73 5.02 -14.97
N VAL A 50 19.36 6.31 -15.12
CA VAL A 50 18.05 6.81 -14.70
C VAL A 50 16.92 6.14 -15.50
N MET A 51 17.08 6.00 -16.82
CA MET A 51 16.10 5.30 -17.65
C MET A 51 15.98 3.82 -17.28
N GLY A 52 17.08 3.16 -16.94
CA GLY A 52 17.09 1.75 -16.53
C GLY A 52 16.52 1.50 -15.13
N ALA A 53 16.89 2.34 -14.16
CA ALA A 53 16.53 2.19 -12.76
C ALA A 53 15.03 2.33 -12.50
N PHE A 54 14.37 3.28 -13.17
CA PHE A 54 12.94 3.51 -13.01
C PHE A 54 12.10 2.91 -14.14
N ASN A 55 12.62 2.94 -15.37
CA ASN A 55 11.95 2.43 -16.58
C ASN A 55 10.45 2.76 -16.61
N LEU A 56 10.13 4.06 -16.44
CA LEU A 56 8.75 4.55 -16.32
C LEU A 56 7.91 4.33 -17.59
N GLY A 57 8.56 4.12 -18.73
CA GLY A 57 7.91 3.77 -19.99
C GLY A 57 7.58 2.29 -20.14
N ARG A 58 7.96 1.44 -19.17
CA ARG A 58 7.73 0.00 -19.25
C ARG A 58 6.22 -0.30 -19.27
N VAL A 59 5.82 -1.03 -20.30
CA VAL A 59 4.51 -1.67 -20.38
C VAL A 59 4.73 -3.16 -20.26
N PHE A 60 4.10 -3.78 -19.25
CA PHE A 60 4.11 -5.24 -19.14
C PHE A 60 3.19 -5.83 -20.20
N LEU A 61 3.53 -7.03 -20.69
CA LEU A 61 2.71 -7.70 -21.70
C LEU A 61 1.34 -8.05 -21.12
N TYR A 62 0.32 -7.89 -21.96
CA TYR A 62 -1.07 -8.13 -21.58
C TYR A 62 -1.35 -9.60 -21.19
N GLU A 63 -0.57 -10.55 -21.69
CA GLU A 63 -0.66 -11.97 -21.31
C GLU A 63 -0.36 -12.24 -19.83
N TRP A 64 0.46 -11.40 -19.19
CA TRP A 64 0.87 -11.58 -17.78
C TRP A 64 0.01 -10.79 -16.79
N THR A 65 -0.98 -10.04 -17.26
CA THR A 65 -1.83 -9.23 -16.37
C THR A 65 -2.81 -10.09 -15.59
N VAL A 66 -2.83 -9.96 -14.27
CA VAL A 66 -3.80 -10.68 -13.42
C VAL A 66 -5.10 -9.90 -13.28
N ASN A 67 -5.03 -8.56 -13.21
CA ASN A 67 -6.15 -7.73 -12.79
C ASN A 67 -6.98 -7.12 -13.92
N TRP A 68 -6.43 -6.85 -15.11
CA TRP A 68 -7.18 -6.16 -16.19
C TRP A 68 -7.51 -7.04 -17.41
N ARG A 69 -7.60 -8.37 -17.22
CA ARG A 69 -7.83 -9.32 -18.30
C ARG A 69 -9.21 -9.20 -18.97
N PHE A 70 -10.17 -8.54 -18.33
CA PHE A 70 -11.46 -8.22 -18.96
C PHE A 70 -11.41 -7.04 -19.95
N LEU A 71 -10.35 -6.22 -19.94
CA LEU A 71 -10.19 -5.12 -20.88
C LEU A 71 -9.53 -5.61 -22.16
N PRO A 72 -9.91 -5.10 -23.36
CA PRO A 72 -9.13 -5.26 -24.57
C PRO A 72 -7.68 -4.76 -24.40
N GLU A 73 -6.74 -5.41 -25.06
CA GLU A 73 -5.31 -5.08 -24.98
C GLU A 73 -5.01 -3.63 -25.40
N GLU A 74 -5.73 -3.12 -26.41
CA GLU A 74 -5.61 -1.73 -26.87
C GLU A 74 -5.87 -0.71 -25.75
N LEU A 75 -6.90 -0.96 -24.93
CA LEU A 75 -7.21 -0.10 -23.78
C LEU A 75 -6.20 -0.29 -22.65
N PHE A 76 -5.72 -1.52 -22.43
CA PHE A 76 -4.73 -1.82 -21.41
C PHE A 76 -3.39 -1.10 -21.65
N VAL A 77 -2.96 -1.00 -22.91
CA VAL A 77 -1.71 -0.33 -23.29
C VAL A 77 -1.89 1.19 -23.38
N ASP A 78 -3.12 1.70 -23.52
CA ASP A 78 -3.40 3.13 -23.64
C ASP A 78 -2.86 3.93 -22.43
N ARG A 79 -2.08 4.97 -22.76
CA ARG A 79 -1.53 5.93 -21.79
C ARG A 79 -2.62 6.67 -21.03
N ARG A 80 -3.80 6.89 -21.63
CA ARG A 80 -4.95 7.52 -20.97
C ARG A 80 -5.45 6.69 -19.79
N LEU A 81 -5.55 5.38 -19.95
CA LEU A 81 -5.91 4.47 -18.86
C LEU A 81 -4.86 4.53 -17.74
N HIS A 82 -3.57 4.50 -18.10
CA HIS A 82 -2.49 4.62 -17.11
C HIS A 82 -2.58 5.90 -16.28
N LEU A 83 -2.79 7.05 -16.92
CA LEU A 83 -2.93 8.34 -16.25
C LEU A 83 -4.21 8.43 -15.43
N ALA A 84 -5.32 7.87 -15.91
CA ALA A 84 -6.58 7.80 -15.17
C ALA A 84 -6.43 6.97 -13.89
N LEU A 85 -5.78 5.80 -13.98
CA LEU A 85 -5.49 4.94 -12.82
C LEU A 85 -4.58 5.64 -11.81
N LEU A 86 -3.56 6.36 -12.27
CA LEU A 86 -2.70 7.17 -11.41
C LEU A 86 -3.49 8.30 -10.71
N GLY A 87 -4.36 8.99 -11.45
CA GLY A 87 -5.23 10.03 -10.89
C GLY A 87 -6.17 9.47 -9.82
N LEU A 88 -6.80 8.32 -10.08
CA LEU A 88 -7.67 7.63 -9.12
C LEU A 88 -6.89 7.16 -7.88
N HIS A 89 -5.70 6.60 -8.07
CA HIS A 89 -4.81 6.22 -6.98
C HIS A 89 -4.52 7.39 -6.04
N LEU A 90 -4.10 8.53 -6.61
CA LEU A 90 -3.81 9.74 -5.83
C LEU A 90 -5.06 10.29 -5.15
N ALA A 91 -6.20 10.33 -5.85
CA ALA A 91 -7.46 10.78 -5.29
C ALA A 91 -7.90 9.93 -4.08
N VAL A 92 -7.79 8.61 -4.17
CA VAL A 92 -8.12 7.71 -3.06
C VAL A 92 -7.17 7.90 -1.88
N ILE A 93 -5.85 8.08 -2.13
CA ILE A 93 -4.90 8.42 -1.06
C ILE A 93 -5.31 9.72 -0.36
N LEU A 94 -5.62 10.77 -1.13
CA LEU A 94 -6.04 12.06 -0.58
C LEU A 94 -7.32 11.95 0.24
N CYS A 95 -8.27 11.10 -0.18
CA CYS A 95 -9.47 10.80 0.61
C CYS A 95 -9.13 10.12 1.95
N PHE A 96 -8.21 9.15 1.96
CA PHE A 96 -7.81 8.44 3.19
C PHE A 96 -6.94 9.28 4.11
N LEU A 97 -6.26 10.29 3.58
CA LEU A 97 -5.26 11.05 4.31
C LEU A 97 -5.76 11.68 5.63
N PRO A 98 -6.95 12.32 5.71
CA PRO A 98 -7.47 12.83 6.98
C PRO A 98 -7.69 11.74 8.04
N LYS A 99 -8.08 10.52 7.63
CA LYS A 99 -8.22 9.37 8.53
C LYS A 99 -6.85 8.91 9.02
N TRP A 100 -5.85 8.85 8.14
CA TRP A 100 -4.47 8.51 8.50
C TRP A 100 -3.88 9.52 9.48
N ILE A 101 -3.97 10.82 9.19
CA ILE A 101 -3.45 11.88 10.07
C ILE A 101 -4.09 11.81 11.46
N ARG A 102 -5.41 11.58 11.53
CA ARG A 102 -6.10 11.39 12.82
C ARG A 102 -5.60 10.15 13.55
N TYR A 103 -5.46 9.04 12.84
CA TYR A 103 -5.08 7.75 13.40
C TYR A 103 -3.60 7.68 13.82
N LEU A 104 -2.74 8.48 13.18
CA LEU A 104 -1.32 8.60 13.48
C LEU A 104 -1.02 9.55 14.65
N LYS A 105 -2.04 10.09 15.33
CA LYS A 105 -1.81 10.91 16.53
C LYS A 105 -1.25 10.04 17.66
N LEU A 106 -0.29 10.59 18.39
CA LEU A 106 0.24 9.95 19.59
C LEU A 106 -0.88 9.78 20.62
N THR A 107 -0.94 8.60 21.23
CA THR A 107 -1.94 8.24 22.24
C THR A 107 -1.33 8.46 23.62
N GLU A 108 -2.03 9.16 24.51
CA GLU A 108 -1.64 9.23 25.92
C GLU A 108 -1.88 7.88 26.60
N TRP A 109 -0.85 7.36 27.24
CA TRP A 109 -0.88 6.12 28.00
C TRP A 109 -0.45 6.36 29.44
N THR A 110 -1.26 5.89 30.39
CA THR A 110 -0.94 6.00 31.81
C THR A 110 -0.07 4.81 32.23
N THR A 111 1.08 5.11 32.82
CA THR A 111 1.96 4.13 33.47
C THR A 111 2.01 4.41 34.96
N ASN A 112 2.55 3.47 35.74
CA ASN A 112 2.81 3.65 37.16
C ASN A 112 3.75 4.84 37.46
N LYS A 113 4.46 5.37 36.45
CA LYS A 113 5.39 6.50 36.56
C LYS A 113 4.83 7.81 35.99
N GLY A 114 3.56 7.83 35.57
CA GLY A 114 2.91 8.99 34.95
C GLY A 114 2.42 8.74 33.53
N LYS A 115 1.95 9.80 32.87
CA LYS A 115 1.45 9.76 31.50
C LYS A 115 2.60 9.85 30.49
N VAL A 116 2.58 8.99 29.48
CA VAL A 116 3.53 8.98 28.37
C VAL A 116 2.79 8.99 27.04
N LEU A 117 3.36 9.63 26.02
CA LEU A 117 2.82 9.60 24.66
C LEU A 117 3.44 8.42 23.89
N VAL A 118 2.60 7.54 23.36
CA VAL A 118 3.03 6.34 22.63
C VAL A 118 2.34 6.24 21.27
N MET A 119 3.02 5.58 20.33
CA MET A 119 2.42 5.14 19.08
C MET A 119 2.38 3.63 19.08
N PHE A 120 1.19 3.04 18.95
CA PHE A 120 1.04 1.59 18.86
C PHE A 120 1.42 1.08 17.47
N PRO A 121 1.90 -0.16 17.33
CA PRO A 121 2.26 -0.74 16.04
C PRO A 121 1.14 -0.64 15.00
N ASP A 122 -0.10 -0.84 15.42
CA ASP A 122 -1.31 -0.75 14.61
C ASP A 122 -1.48 0.62 13.93
N GLN A 123 -1.13 1.71 14.64
CA GLN A 123 -1.17 3.08 14.12
C GLN A 123 -0.22 3.27 12.94
N ILE A 124 0.86 2.50 12.87
CA ILE A 124 1.85 2.54 11.80
C ILE A 124 1.44 1.58 10.68
N LEU A 125 1.11 0.33 11.04
CA LEU A 125 0.86 -0.74 10.08
C LEU A 125 -0.38 -0.49 9.23
N LEU A 126 -1.49 -0.03 9.81
CA LEU A 126 -2.73 0.17 9.07
C LEU A 126 -2.61 1.21 7.94
N PRO A 127 -2.11 2.45 8.19
CA PRO A 127 -1.87 3.40 7.10
C PRO A 127 -0.89 2.88 6.06
N MET A 128 0.21 2.24 6.49
CA MET A 128 1.23 1.68 5.58
C MET A 128 0.64 0.61 4.64
N PHE A 129 -0.04 -0.38 5.20
CA PHE A 129 -0.62 -1.48 4.43
C PHE A 129 -1.79 -1.02 3.58
N THR A 130 -2.60 -0.08 4.05
CA THR A 130 -3.69 0.52 3.27
C THR A 130 -3.14 1.30 2.08
N CYS A 131 -2.08 2.09 2.27
CA CYS A 131 -1.45 2.86 1.18
C CYS A 131 -0.89 1.95 0.09
N ASN A 132 -0.19 0.88 0.49
CA ASN A 132 0.29 -0.13 -0.44
C ASN A 132 -0.84 -0.84 -1.18
N PHE A 133 -1.89 -1.23 -0.46
CA PHE A 133 -3.06 -1.89 -1.03
C PHE A 133 -3.79 -1.01 -2.05
N ILE A 134 -3.94 0.29 -1.78
CA ILE A 134 -4.47 1.26 -2.77
C ILE A 134 -3.57 1.27 -4.02
N GLY A 135 -2.25 1.26 -3.85
CA GLY A 135 -1.31 1.12 -4.97
C GLY A 135 -1.54 -0.15 -5.81
N MET A 136 -1.70 -1.30 -5.16
CA MET A 136 -1.98 -2.58 -5.82
C MET A 136 -3.31 -2.56 -6.58
N ALA A 137 -4.37 -2.04 -5.97
CA ALA A 137 -5.72 -2.01 -6.57
C ALA A 137 -5.80 -1.14 -7.84
N PHE A 138 -5.03 -0.06 -7.90
CA PHE A 138 -5.00 0.86 -9.05
C PHE A 138 -3.81 0.61 -10.00
N SER A 139 -3.01 -0.43 -9.77
CA SER A 139 -1.90 -0.76 -10.67
C SER A 139 -2.42 -1.21 -12.02
N ARG A 140 -1.92 -0.60 -13.10
CA ARG A 140 -2.30 -0.97 -14.48
C ARG A 140 -1.90 -2.39 -14.85
N SER A 141 -0.78 -2.90 -14.35
CA SER A 141 -0.30 -4.22 -14.74
C SER A 141 0.21 -4.96 -13.51
N LEU A 142 -0.49 -6.04 -13.15
CA LEU A 142 -0.07 -6.93 -12.08
C LEU A 142 0.42 -8.24 -12.67
N HIS A 143 1.73 -8.45 -12.62
CA HIS A 143 2.34 -9.75 -12.94
C HIS A 143 2.27 -10.67 -11.71
N TYR A 144 2.11 -11.97 -11.89
CA TYR A 144 2.00 -12.99 -10.82
C TYR A 144 3.00 -12.82 -9.65
N GLN A 145 4.27 -12.52 -9.94
CA GLN A 145 5.30 -12.22 -8.92
C GLN A 145 4.94 -11.06 -7.97
N PHE A 146 4.08 -10.13 -8.37
CA PHE A 146 3.65 -9.00 -7.55
C PHE A 146 2.62 -9.41 -6.50
N TYR A 147 2.16 -10.67 -6.46
CA TYR A 147 1.30 -11.13 -5.37
C TYR A 147 1.97 -10.96 -4.00
N VAL A 148 3.26 -11.27 -3.93
CA VAL A 148 4.08 -11.15 -2.70
C VAL A 148 4.12 -9.72 -2.15
N TRP A 149 3.85 -8.72 -2.99
CA TRP A 149 3.90 -7.30 -2.61
C TRP A 149 2.87 -6.90 -1.56
N TYR A 150 1.80 -7.68 -1.42
CA TYR A 150 0.75 -7.40 -0.45
C TYR A 150 0.12 -8.66 0.17
N TYR A 151 0.46 -9.87 -0.30
CA TYR A 151 -0.05 -11.13 0.22
C TYR A 151 -0.03 -11.20 1.75
N HIS A 152 1.12 -10.93 2.37
CA HIS A 152 1.27 -11.00 3.83
C HIS A 152 0.51 -9.90 4.59
N THR A 153 0.10 -8.83 3.90
CA THR A 153 -0.69 -7.74 4.50
C THR A 153 -2.20 -7.99 4.42
N LEU A 154 -2.65 -8.89 3.53
CA LEU A 154 -4.08 -9.17 3.31
C LEU A 154 -4.80 -9.67 4.57
N PRO A 155 -4.27 -10.66 5.33
CA PRO A 155 -4.94 -11.13 6.55
C PRO A 155 -5.12 -9.99 7.56
N TYR A 156 -4.09 -9.16 7.74
CA TYR A 156 -4.18 -8.00 8.63
C TYR A 156 -5.27 -7.03 8.17
N LEU A 157 -5.28 -6.62 6.89
CA LEU A 157 -6.28 -5.70 6.37
C LEU A 157 -7.71 -6.26 6.49
N LEU A 158 -7.92 -7.53 6.17
CA LEU A 158 -9.23 -8.18 6.30
C LEU A 158 -9.72 -8.19 7.75
N TRP A 159 -8.85 -8.46 8.72
CA TRP A 159 -9.22 -8.48 10.14
C TRP A 159 -9.41 -7.10 10.77
N THR A 160 -8.98 -6.03 10.11
CA THR A 160 -9.30 -4.65 10.53
C THR A 160 -10.72 -4.23 10.15
N THR A 161 -11.34 -4.93 9.19
CA THR A 161 -12.74 -4.65 8.77
C THR A 161 -13.76 -5.30 9.71
N LYS A 162 -15.01 -4.86 9.65
CA LYS A 162 -16.14 -5.47 10.38
C LYS A 162 -16.87 -6.57 9.59
N LEU A 163 -16.28 -7.03 8.48
CA LEU A 163 -16.83 -8.16 7.71
C LEU A 163 -16.93 -9.42 8.59
N SER A 164 -17.87 -10.33 8.27
CA SER A 164 -17.94 -11.61 8.98
C SER A 164 -16.66 -12.44 8.74
N THR A 165 -16.29 -13.30 9.68
CA THR A 165 -15.12 -14.18 9.52
C THR A 165 -15.21 -15.02 8.24
N VAL A 166 -16.41 -15.51 7.92
CA VAL A 166 -16.67 -16.26 6.68
C VAL A 166 -16.35 -15.38 5.46
N THR A 167 -16.87 -14.15 5.42
CA THR A 167 -16.59 -13.22 4.31
C THR A 167 -15.11 -12.91 4.17
N ARG A 168 -14.40 -12.69 5.29
CA ARG A 168 -12.94 -12.43 5.28
C ARG A 168 -12.17 -13.60 4.67
N LEU A 169 -12.46 -14.82 5.12
CA LEU A 169 -11.81 -16.03 4.61
C LEU A 169 -12.16 -16.28 3.14
N THR A 170 -13.43 -16.10 2.75
CA THR A 170 -13.86 -16.22 1.35
C THR A 170 -13.14 -15.20 0.48
N MET A 171 -13.04 -13.94 0.89
CA MET A 171 -12.30 -12.91 0.14
C MET A 171 -10.82 -13.25 0.02
N TRP A 172 -10.20 -13.73 1.10
CA TRP A 172 -8.80 -14.15 1.06
C TRP A 172 -8.59 -15.28 0.04
N GLY A 173 -9.43 -16.31 0.09
CA GLY A 173 -9.40 -17.44 -0.85
C GLY A 173 -9.71 -17.03 -2.30
N VAL A 174 -10.66 -16.11 -2.53
CA VAL A 174 -10.97 -15.60 -3.88
C VAL A 174 -9.80 -14.80 -4.45
N ILE A 175 -9.14 -13.97 -3.64
CA ILE A 175 -7.93 -13.27 -4.06
C ILE A 175 -6.84 -14.28 -4.42
N GLU A 176 -6.60 -15.28 -3.56
CA GLU A 176 -5.62 -16.34 -3.82
C GLU A 176 -5.94 -17.13 -5.10
N LEU A 177 -7.21 -17.47 -5.33
CA LEU A 177 -7.67 -18.13 -6.55
C LEU A 177 -7.39 -17.27 -7.78
N ALA A 178 -7.70 -15.97 -7.72
CA ALA A 178 -7.46 -15.06 -8.84
C ALA A 178 -5.97 -14.96 -9.18
N TRP A 179 -5.09 -14.92 -8.18
CA TRP A 179 -3.64 -14.91 -8.38
C TRP A 179 -3.07 -16.26 -8.84
N ASN A 180 -3.70 -17.39 -8.52
CA ASN A 180 -3.25 -18.72 -8.95
C ASN A 180 -3.84 -19.18 -10.30
N THR A 181 -4.75 -18.40 -10.89
CA THR A 181 -5.31 -18.70 -12.22
C THR A 181 -4.33 -18.23 -13.30
N PHE A 182 -3.67 -19.16 -14.01
CA PHE A 182 -2.77 -18.86 -15.14
C PHE A 182 -3.17 -19.65 -16.42
N PRO A 183 -3.29 -18.98 -17.58
CA PRO A 183 -3.38 -17.52 -17.76
C PRO A 183 -4.62 -16.96 -17.07
N SER A 184 -4.61 -15.68 -16.73
CA SER A 184 -5.78 -15.04 -16.14
C SER A 184 -6.96 -15.06 -17.11
N THR A 185 -8.16 -15.09 -16.55
CA THR A 185 -9.45 -15.03 -17.25
C THR A 185 -10.21 -13.76 -16.88
N THR A 186 -11.17 -13.36 -17.71
CA THR A 186 -12.08 -12.23 -17.42
C THR A 186 -12.76 -12.37 -16.05
N TRP A 187 -13.13 -13.60 -15.68
CA TRP A 187 -13.73 -13.93 -14.40
C TRP A 187 -12.75 -13.75 -13.23
N SER A 188 -11.55 -14.34 -13.30
CA SER A 188 -10.55 -14.23 -12.23
C SER A 188 -10.14 -12.77 -11.98
N SER A 189 -9.95 -12.01 -13.06
CA SER A 189 -9.63 -10.59 -13.06
C SER A 189 -10.79 -9.75 -12.48
N GLY A 190 -12.03 -10.03 -12.87
CA GLY A 190 -13.21 -9.37 -12.31
C GLY A 190 -13.39 -9.66 -10.81
N LEU A 191 -13.17 -10.91 -10.38
CA LEU A 191 -13.22 -11.29 -8.96
C LEU A 191 -12.13 -10.61 -8.13
N LEU A 192 -10.93 -10.45 -8.69
CA LEU A 192 -9.85 -9.73 -8.02
C LEU A 192 -10.26 -8.27 -7.79
N HIS A 193 -10.78 -7.59 -8.83
CA HIS A 193 -11.26 -6.22 -8.71
C HIS A 193 -12.42 -6.06 -7.73
N LEU A 194 -13.40 -6.98 -7.77
CA LEU A 194 -14.51 -6.98 -6.83
C LEU A 194 -14.01 -7.14 -5.38
N SER A 195 -13.11 -8.09 -5.16
CA SER A 195 -12.51 -8.32 -3.83
C SER A 195 -11.72 -7.12 -3.35
N HIS A 196 -10.94 -6.48 -4.24
CA HIS A 196 -10.21 -5.27 -3.92
C HIS A 196 -11.13 -4.10 -3.60
N LEU A 197 -12.20 -3.91 -4.39
CA LEU A 197 -13.20 -2.87 -4.17
C LEU A 197 -13.93 -3.04 -2.84
N VAL A 198 -14.41 -4.26 -2.55
CA VAL A 198 -15.08 -4.57 -1.28
C VAL A 198 -14.13 -4.30 -0.11
N LEU A 199 -12.89 -4.76 -0.17
CA LEU A 199 -11.90 -4.52 0.89
C LEU A 199 -11.62 -3.02 1.07
N LEU A 200 -11.45 -2.26 -0.02
CA LEU A 200 -11.20 -0.82 0.04
C LEU A 200 -12.38 -0.06 0.67
N VAL A 201 -13.62 -0.39 0.26
CA VAL A 201 -14.85 0.22 0.81
C VAL A 201 -15.03 -0.15 2.28
N SER A 202 -14.77 -1.40 2.66
CA SER A 202 -14.82 -1.85 4.05
C SER A 202 -13.78 -1.13 4.91
N LEU A 203 -12.52 -1.02 4.45
CA LEU A 203 -11.48 -0.26 5.14
C LEU A 203 -11.85 1.22 5.33
N TRP A 204 -12.49 1.82 4.32
CA TRP A 204 -12.97 3.20 4.41
C TRP A 204 -14.04 3.36 5.49
N LYS A 205 -15.07 2.49 5.47
CA LYS A 205 -16.23 2.54 6.38
C LYS A 205 -15.85 2.19 7.81
N ASP A 206 -15.06 1.13 7.97
CA ASP A 206 -14.72 0.53 9.26
C ASP A 206 -13.44 1.10 9.87
N TRP A 207 -12.87 2.16 9.29
CA TRP A 207 -11.62 2.75 9.75
C TRP A 207 -11.65 2.99 11.27
N PRO A 208 -10.72 2.38 12.03
CA PRO A 208 -10.73 2.44 13.49
C PRO A 208 -10.51 3.87 13.99
N LYS A 209 -11.23 4.25 15.04
CA LYS A 209 -11.07 5.55 15.70
C LYS A 209 -9.89 5.55 16.68
N GLU A 210 -9.62 4.39 17.27
CA GLU A 210 -8.59 4.17 18.29
C GLU A 210 -7.71 2.97 17.88
N PRO A 211 -6.43 2.95 18.28
CA PRO A 211 -5.56 1.83 18.00
C PRO A 211 -5.92 0.57 18.78
N SER A 212 -5.67 -0.59 18.19
CA SER A 212 -5.71 -1.84 18.94
C SER A 212 -4.58 -1.88 19.98
N VAL A 213 -4.96 -2.08 21.25
CA VAL A 213 -4.02 -2.19 22.37
C VAL A 213 -3.69 -3.67 22.60
N PRO A 214 -2.40 -4.06 22.68
CA PRO A 214 -2.03 -5.45 22.96
C PRO A 214 -2.59 -5.94 24.31
N PRO A 215 -3.05 -7.20 24.40
CA PRO A 215 -3.60 -7.77 25.65
C PRO A 215 -2.61 -7.76 26.82
N SER A 216 -1.30 -7.83 26.54
CA SER A 216 -0.25 -7.73 27.57
C SER A 216 -0.20 -6.37 28.24
N VAL A 217 -0.64 -5.33 27.53
CA VAL A 217 -0.64 -3.93 27.99
C VAL A 217 -2.00 -3.55 28.61
N SER A 218 -3.09 -4.23 28.24
CA SER A 218 -4.44 -3.95 28.74
C SER A 218 -4.68 -4.39 30.19
N LYS A 219 -3.89 -5.32 30.74
CA LYS A 219 -4.06 -5.86 32.10
C LYS A 219 -3.67 -4.90 33.23
N ASN A 220 -3.12 -3.73 32.91
CA ASN A 220 -2.73 -2.69 33.88
C ASN A 220 -3.69 -1.49 33.92
N LYS A 221 -4.90 -1.63 33.37
CA LYS A 221 -6.01 -0.71 33.62
C LYS A 221 -6.81 -1.17 34.83
#